data_AF-A0A3C1DHG7-F1
#
_entry.id   AF-A0A3C1DHG7-F1
#
_cell.length_a   1.000
_cell.length_b   1.000
_cell.length_c   1.000
_cell.angle_alpha   90.00
_cell.angle_beta   90.00
_cell.angle_gamma   90.00
#
_symmetry.space_group_name_H-M   'P 1'
#
loop_
_entity.id
_entity.type
_entity.pdbx_description
1 polymer ?
#
loop_
_entity_poly.entity_id
_entity_poly.type
_entity_poly.pdbx_seq_one_letter_code
_entity_poly.pdbx_strand_id
1 'polypeptide(L)'
;MTEHPLYRGLWPQNVSKLAKYGVRMVNGEWKVTVHYDLGEGLMYLAVESSETDIVDRVNQIKQACGGQSGGVFYINEYHHLMVPVAHDGTSRYFYGGRVNPDFTFEFEGALLTTRPVGRDGQPLAPGDPWIGPRPG
;
A
#
# COMPACT_ATOMS: atom_id res chain seq x y z
N MET A 1 17.71 -11.78 -14.97
CA MET A 1 16.33 -11.66 -14.46
C MET A 1 16.41 -11.82 -12.96
N THR A 2 15.97 -10.83 -12.20
CA THR A 2 15.92 -10.94 -10.74
C THR A 2 14.74 -11.86 -10.39
N GLU A 3 15.01 -13.05 -9.86
CA GLU A 3 13.95 -13.92 -9.36
C GLU A 3 13.40 -13.34 -8.05
N HIS A 4 12.12 -12.98 -8.05
CA HIS A 4 11.42 -12.61 -6.83
C HIS A 4 10.74 -13.86 -6.25
N PRO A 5 10.94 -14.16 -4.96
CA PRO A 5 10.36 -15.37 -4.37
C PRO A 5 8.85 -15.24 -4.24
N LEU A 6 8.14 -16.34 -4.53
CA LEU A 6 6.72 -16.48 -4.21
C LEU A 6 6.51 -16.35 -2.70
N TYR A 7 5.56 -15.53 -2.31
CA TYR A 7 5.18 -15.39 -0.91
C TYR A 7 4.34 -16.60 -0.48
N ARG A 8 4.78 -17.28 0.60
CA ARG A 8 4.15 -18.51 1.12
C ARG A 8 3.49 -18.33 2.50
N GLY A 9 3.58 -17.14 3.10
CA GLY A 9 2.97 -16.84 4.40
C GLY A 9 1.47 -16.59 4.30
N LEU A 10 0.82 -16.15 5.38
CA LEU A 10 -0.55 -15.66 5.34
C LEU A 10 -0.58 -14.31 4.60
N TRP A 11 -1.51 -14.16 3.66
CA TRP A 11 -1.79 -12.91 2.96
C TRP A 11 -3.26 -12.53 3.15
N PRO A 12 -3.60 -11.23 3.13
CA PRO A 12 -4.98 -10.79 3.29
C PRO A 12 -5.87 -11.42 2.21
N GLN A 13 -6.91 -12.15 2.64
CA GLN A 13 -7.95 -12.62 1.73
C GLN A 13 -8.86 -11.44 1.39
N ASN A 14 -8.90 -11.08 0.11
CA ASN A 14 -9.84 -10.16 -0.53
C ASN A 14 -10.58 -9.20 0.43
N VAL A 15 -9.85 -8.24 0.99
CA VAL A 15 -10.43 -7.19 1.83
C VAL A 15 -11.11 -6.16 0.93
N SER A 16 -12.36 -6.45 0.57
CA SER A 16 -13.18 -5.60 -0.31
C SER A 16 -13.55 -4.26 0.34
N LYS A 17 -13.43 -4.13 1.66
CA LYS A 17 -13.92 -2.98 2.44
C LYS A 17 -12.85 -2.19 3.20
N LEU A 18 -11.56 -2.48 3.00
CA LEU A 18 -10.47 -1.75 3.67
C LEU A 18 -9.63 -0.98 2.66
N ALA A 19 -8.91 0.02 3.18
CA ALA A 19 -8.01 0.85 2.41
C ALA A 19 -7.04 0.01 1.58
N LYS A 20 -6.84 0.36 0.30
CA LYS A 20 -5.95 -0.37 -0.62
C LYS A 20 -4.77 0.48 -1.01
N TYR A 21 -3.56 -0.01 -0.73
CA TYR A 21 -2.34 0.58 -1.25
C TYR A 21 -2.19 0.24 -2.74
N GLY A 22 -1.64 1.18 -3.50
CA GLY A 22 -1.29 0.95 -4.89
C GLY A 22 -0.25 1.92 -5.42
N VAL A 23 0.51 1.49 -6.42
CA VAL A 23 1.44 2.34 -7.17
C VAL A 23 0.74 2.87 -8.42
N ARG A 24 0.69 4.19 -8.57
CA ARG A 24 0.00 4.87 -9.69
C ARG A 24 0.83 6.02 -10.23
N MET A 25 0.63 6.31 -11.52
CA MET A 25 1.19 7.50 -12.16
C MET A 25 0.35 8.71 -11.76
N VAL A 26 0.96 9.67 -11.07
CA VAL A 26 0.34 10.94 -10.63
C VAL A 26 1.26 12.08 -11.06
N ASN A 27 0.76 13.00 -11.86
CA ASN A 27 1.51 14.15 -12.39
C ASN A 27 2.85 13.75 -13.07
N GLY A 28 2.88 12.60 -13.75
CA GLY A 28 4.06 12.11 -14.46
C GLY A 28 5.08 11.36 -13.58
N GLU A 29 4.78 11.16 -12.30
CA GLU A 29 5.63 10.43 -11.36
C GLU A 29 4.88 9.21 -10.79
N TRP A 30 5.58 8.09 -10.62
CA TRP A 30 5.02 6.93 -9.92
C TRP A 30 4.99 7.19 -8.42
N LYS A 31 3.82 7.11 -7.80
CA LYS A 31 3.62 7.35 -6.36
C LYS A 31 2.88 6.20 -5.70
N VAL A 32 3.16 6.00 -4.42
CA VAL A 32 2.28 5.21 -3.56
C VAL A 32 1.00 6.00 -3.34
N THR A 33 -0.11 5.30 -3.42
CA THR A 33 -1.44 5.85 -3.23
C THR A 33 -2.24 4.95 -2.32
N VAL A 34 -3.19 5.52 -1.59
CA VAL A 34 -4.16 4.77 -0.79
C VAL A 34 -5.56 5.12 -1.23
N HIS A 35 -6.35 4.08 -1.49
CA HIS A 35 -7.75 4.16 -1.85
C HIS A 35 -8.61 3.85 -0.63
N TYR A 36 -9.47 4.76 -0.20
CA TYR A 36 -10.43 4.54 0.90
C TYR A 36 -11.86 4.52 0.41
N ASP A 37 -12.67 3.63 0.98
CA ASP A 37 -14.13 3.66 0.86
C ASP A 37 -14.71 4.22 2.16
N LEU A 38 -15.47 5.32 2.07
CA LEU A 38 -16.14 5.94 3.22
C LEU A 38 -17.55 5.38 3.48
N GLY A 39 -17.91 4.22 2.91
CA GLY A 39 -19.17 3.53 3.17
C GLY A 39 -20.33 3.95 2.26
N GLU A 40 -20.14 5.00 1.45
CA GLU A 40 -21.10 5.47 0.44
C GLU A 40 -20.58 5.29 -1.00
N GLY A 41 -19.53 4.50 -1.20
CA GLY A 41 -18.92 4.27 -2.52
C GLY A 41 -18.03 5.41 -3.01
N LEU A 42 -17.86 6.46 -2.20
CA LEU A 42 -16.85 7.50 -2.45
C LEU A 42 -15.45 6.93 -2.21
N MET A 43 -14.75 6.68 -3.32
CA MET A 43 -13.36 6.22 -3.34
C MET A 43 -12.42 7.42 -3.38
N TYR A 44 -11.69 7.69 -2.31
CA TYR A 44 -10.71 8.79 -2.26
C TYR A 44 -9.29 8.29 -2.47
N LEU A 45 -8.49 9.07 -3.22
CA LEU A 45 -7.08 8.80 -3.49
C LEU A 45 -6.20 9.71 -2.63
N ALA A 46 -5.58 9.12 -1.61
CA ALA A 46 -4.47 9.72 -0.89
C ALA A 46 -3.16 9.44 -1.65
N VAL A 47 -2.28 10.43 -1.75
CA VAL A 47 -0.97 10.29 -2.43
C VAL A 47 0.15 10.48 -1.42
N GLU A 48 1.08 9.54 -1.43
CA GLU A 48 2.25 9.54 -0.56
C GLU A 48 3.27 10.58 -1.06
N SER A 49 3.85 11.35 -0.13
CA SER A 49 4.74 12.48 -0.44
C SER A 49 6.24 12.15 -0.45
N SER A 50 6.67 11.00 0.08
CA SER A 50 8.07 10.58 0.19
C SER A 50 8.28 9.09 0.59
N GLU A 51 8.45 8.19 -0.38
CA GLU A 51 9.25 6.95 -0.31
C GLU A 51 9.34 6.29 -1.72
N THR A 52 10.50 6.39 -2.38
CA THR A 52 10.71 5.87 -3.76
C THR A 52 10.92 4.35 -3.83
N ASP A 53 11.39 3.74 -2.74
CA ASP A 53 11.83 2.33 -2.74
C ASP A 53 10.68 1.32 -2.95
N ILE A 54 9.49 1.60 -2.42
CA ILE A 54 8.32 0.72 -2.59
C ILE A 54 7.82 0.76 -4.03
N VAL A 55 7.80 1.94 -4.66
CA VAL A 55 7.42 2.11 -6.05
C VAL A 55 8.33 1.27 -6.95
N ASP A 56 9.64 1.38 -6.77
CA ASP A 56 10.63 0.66 -7.56
C ASP A 56 10.49 -0.85 -7.40
N ARG A 57 10.35 -1.35 -6.17
CA ARG A 57 10.17 -2.77 -5.87
C ARG A 57 8.89 -3.34 -6.49
N VAL A 58 7.77 -2.63 -6.38
CA VAL A 58 6.50 -3.05 -6.99
C VAL A 58 6.63 -3.11 -8.51
N ASN A 59 7.19 -2.07 -9.13
CA ASN A 59 7.37 -2.01 -10.57
C ASN A 59 8.34 -3.09 -11.07
N GLN A 60 9.45 -3.32 -10.36
CA GLN A 60 10.42 -4.36 -10.69
C GLN A 60 9.78 -5.75 -10.67
N ILE A 61 9.01 -6.09 -9.63
CA ILE A 61 8.30 -7.37 -9.54
C ILE A 61 7.31 -7.53 -10.70
N LYS A 62 6.49 -6.50 -10.96
CA LYS A 62 5.49 -6.53 -12.03
C LYS A 62 6.14 -6.76 -13.39
N GLN A 63 7.20 -6.00 -13.70
CA GLN A 63 7.93 -6.10 -14.96
C GLN A 63 8.64 -7.46 -15.09
N ALA A 64 9.26 -7.97 -14.02
CA ALA A 64 9.92 -9.27 -14.01
C ALA A 64 8.95 -10.43 -14.31
N CYS A 65 7.67 -10.27 -13.96
CA CYS A 65 6.62 -11.25 -14.26
C CYS A 65 5.86 -10.96 -15.57
N GLY A 66 6.33 -10.03 -16.42
CA GLY A 66 5.68 -9.68 -17.68
C GLY A 66 4.39 -8.88 -17.54
N GLY A 67 4.12 -8.34 -16.35
CA GLY A 67 2.96 -7.50 -16.05
C GLY A 67 3.22 -6.01 -16.28
N GLN A 68 2.14 -5.22 -16.27
CA GLN A 68 2.23 -3.76 -16.31
C GLN A 68 2.73 -3.19 -14.98
N SER A 69 3.55 -2.14 -15.05
CA SER A 69 3.98 -1.36 -13.87
C SER A 69 2.80 -0.76 -13.11
N GLY A 70 2.95 -0.60 -11.80
CA GLY A 70 1.93 -0.12 -10.88
C GLY A 70 0.92 -1.19 -10.44
N GLY A 71 -0.20 -0.72 -9.90
CA GLY A 71 -1.27 -1.54 -9.37
C GLY A 71 -1.18 -1.74 -7.85
N VAL A 72 -2.06 -2.58 -7.33
CA VAL A 72 -2.20 -2.79 -5.88
C VAL A 72 -1.03 -3.58 -5.30
N PHE A 73 -0.71 -3.32 -4.04
CA PHE A 73 0.21 -4.10 -3.21
C PHE A 73 -0.32 -4.16 -1.77
N TYR A 74 0.28 -5.01 -0.96
CA TYR A 74 -0.10 -5.20 0.44
C TYR A 74 1.13 -5.19 1.33
N ILE A 75 0.97 -4.74 2.57
CA ILE A 75 2.00 -4.80 3.61
C ILE A 75 1.34 -5.40 4.83
N ASN A 76 1.81 -6.54 5.30
CA ASN A 76 1.21 -7.20 6.47
C ASN A 76 1.83 -6.75 7.80
N GLU A 77 1.37 -7.34 8.90
CA GLU A 77 1.83 -7.07 10.27
C GLU A 77 3.32 -7.37 10.52
N TYR A 78 3.95 -8.17 9.66
CA TYR A 78 5.38 -8.44 9.67
C TYR A 78 6.17 -7.49 8.79
N HIS A 79 5.53 -6.44 8.26
CA HIS A 79 6.16 -5.46 7.38
C HIS A 79 6.60 -6.06 6.04
N HIS A 80 5.99 -7.16 5.60
CA HIS A 80 6.31 -7.80 4.33
C HIS A 80 5.54 -7.14 3.18
N LEU A 81 6.27 -6.62 2.20
CA LEU A 81 5.69 -6.15 0.93
C LEU A 81 5.27 -7.37 0.10
N MET A 82 4.00 -7.42 -0.27
CA MET A 82 3.41 -8.47 -1.10
C MET A 82 2.79 -7.85 -2.35
N VAL A 83 3.22 -8.32 -3.52
CA VAL A 83 2.79 -7.80 -4.81
C VAL A 83 2.00 -8.88 -5.56
N PRO A 84 0.69 -8.71 -5.74
CA PRO A 84 -0.11 -9.65 -6.54
C PRO A 84 0.19 -9.48 -8.03
N VAL A 85 0.42 -10.57 -8.74
CA VAL A 85 0.56 -10.61 -10.19
C VAL A 85 -0.49 -11.56 -10.74
N ALA A 86 -1.25 -11.10 -11.73
CA ALA A 86 -2.26 -11.92 -12.40
C ALA A 86 -1.59 -13.10 -13.12
N HIS A 87 -2.14 -14.29 -12.93
CA HIS A 87 -1.66 -15.52 -13.55
C HIS A 87 -2.83 -16.51 -13.68
N ASP A 88 -3.16 -16.90 -14.90
CA ASP A 88 -4.20 -17.89 -15.23
C ASP A 88 -5.55 -17.66 -14.51
N GLY A 89 -6.05 -16.42 -14.54
CA GLY A 89 -7.32 -16.04 -13.91
C GLY A 89 -7.28 -15.94 -12.38
N THR A 90 -6.12 -16.15 -11.76
CA THR A 90 -5.88 -15.98 -10.33
C THR A 90 -4.74 -14.98 -10.07
N SER A 91 -4.40 -14.72 -8.80
CA SER A 91 -3.24 -13.89 -8.44
C SER A 91 -2.19 -14.73 -7.72
N ARG A 92 -0.92 -14.62 -8.15
CA ARG A 92 0.25 -15.07 -7.40
C ARG A 92 0.86 -13.90 -6.65
N TYR A 93 1.22 -14.09 -5.39
CA TYR A 93 1.79 -13.05 -4.55
C TYR A 93 3.31 -13.22 -4.48
N PHE A 94 4.03 -12.14 -4.77
CA PHE A 94 5.49 -12.10 -4.74
C PHE A 94 5.98 -11.24 -3.59
N TYR A 95 7.06 -11.68 -2.96
CA TYR A 95 7.66 -10.97 -1.84
C TYR A 95 8.59 -9.86 -2.36
N GLY A 96 8.33 -8.62 -1.95
CA GLY A 96 9.11 -7.43 -2.26
C GLY A 96 10.05 -6.98 -1.14
N GLY A 97 10.33 -7.84 -0.17
CA GLY A 97 11.17 -7.50 0.97
C GLY A 97 10.38 -6.92 2.14
N ARG A 98 11.12 -6.58 3.20
CA ARG A 98 10.58 -5.88 4.37
C ARG A 98 10.61 -4.38 4.12
N VAL A 99 9.56 -3.69 4.55
CA VAL A 99 9.35 -2.24 4.38
C VAL A 99 8.80 -1.67 5.67
N ASN A 100 9.20 -0.46 6.08
CA ASN A 100 8.62 0.17 7.26
C ASN A 100 7.85 1.42 6.83
N PRO A 101 6.60 1.25 6.36
CA PRO A 101 5.87 2.35 5.76
C PRO A 101 5.36 3.31 6.83
N ASP A 102 6.15 4.32 7.17
CA ASP A 102 5.68 5.51 7.88
C ASP A 102 5.11 6.51 6.86
N PHE A 103 4.17 6.03 6.04
CA PHE A 103 3.59 6.81 4.97
C PHE A 103 2.90 8.05 5.51
N THR A 104 3.12 9.16 4.81
CA THR A 104 2.35 10.39 4.99
C THR A 104 1.58 10.68 3.72
N PHE A 105 0.28 10.89 3.84
CA PHE A 105 -0.63 11.12 2.73
C PHE A 105 -1.33 12.44 2.88
N GLU A 106 -1.46 13.20 1.79
CA GLU A 106 -2.39 14.33 1.75
C GLU A 106 -3.82 13.81 1.49
N PHE A 107 -4.77 14.32 2.28
CA PHE A 107 -6.19 14.02 2.18
C PHE A 107 -7.02 15.23 2.65
N GLU A 108 -7.78 15.84 1.73
CA GLU A 108 -8.63 17.01 1.98
C GLU A 108 -7.90 18.18 2.67
N GLY A 109 -6.63 18.42 2.31
CA GLY A 109 -5.80 19.45 2.92
C GLY A 109 -5.23 19.10 4.29
N ALA A 110 -5.46 17.87 4.78
CA ALA A 110 -4.85 17.33 5.98
C ALA A 110 -3.80 16.26 5.64
N LEU A 111 -2.73 16.20 6.43
CA LEU A 111 -1.76 15.09 6.35
C LEU A 111 -2.23 13.94 7.26
N LEU A 112 -2.44 12.78 6.67
CA LEU A 112 -2.72 11.52 7.35
C LEU A 112 -1.46 10.66 7.39
N THR A 113 -1.35 9.78 8.37
CA THR A 113 -0.17 8.94 8.57
C THR A 113 -0.58 7.53 8.97
N THR A 114 0.23 6.55 8.59
CA THR A 114 0.13 5.14 9.03
C THR A 114 0.74 4.90 10.40
N ARG A 115 1.35 5.91 11.01
CA ARG A 115 1.83 5.89 12.39
C ARG A 115 0.69 6.09 13.39
N PRO A 116 0.76 5.49 14.60
CA PRO A 116 -0.21 5.69 15.67
C PRO A 116 -0.01 7.07 16.32
N VAL A 117 -0.27 8.14 15.58
CA VAL A 117 -0.18 9.53 16.05
C VAL A 117 -1.45 10.30 15.69
N GLY A 118 -1.82 11.25 16.54
CA GLY A 118 -2.92 12.17 16.32
C GLY A 118 -2.60 13.23 15.25
N ARG A 119 -3.58 14.07 14.93
CA ARG A 119 -3.43 15.19 13.97
C ARG A 119 -2.44 16.26 14.44
N ASP A 120 -2.20 16.34 15.73
CA ASP A 120 -1.19 17.18 16.38
C ASP A 120 0.22 16.56 16.35
N GLY A 121 0.36 15.36 15.78
CA GLY A 121 1.61 14.60 15.72
C GLY A 121 1.97 13.88 17.01
N GLN A 122 1.12 13.92 18.04
CA GLN A 122 1.37 13.23 19.31
C GLN A 122 1.02 11.74 19.22
N PRO A 123 1.76 10.84 19.88
CA PRO A 123 1.42 9.42 19.92
C PRO A 123 0.02 9.15 20.47
N LEU A 124 -0.73 8.24 19.83
CA LEU A 124 -2.02 7.75 20.31
C LEU A 124 -1.81 6.71 21.41
N ALA A 125 -2.63 6.78 22.47
CA ALA A 125 -2.71 5.76 23.50
C ALA A 125 -3.67 4.62 23.10
N PRO A 126 -3.53 3.41 23.68
CA PRO A 126 -4.51 2.34 23.50
C PRO A 126 -5.93 2.80 23.87
N GLY A 127 -6.84 2.78 22.89
CA GLY A 127 -8.22 3.23 23.04
C GLY A 127 -8.52 4.58 22.39
N ASP A 128 -7.49 5.33 21.98
CA ASP A 128 -7.67 6.60 21.27
C ASP A 128 -8.19 6.37 19.83
N PRO A 129 -8.99 7.31 19.30
CA PRO A 129 -9.46 7.24 17.93
C PRO A 129 -8.31 7.44 16.93
N TRP A 130 -8.03 6.42 16.12
CA TRP A 130 -7.11 6.55 14.98
C TRP A 130 -7.85 7.15 13.77
N ILE A 131 -7.39 8.30 13.30
CA ILE A 131 -7.92 8.99 12.11
C ILE A 131 -6.89 8.94 10.99
N GLY A 132 -7.05 8.00 10.05
CA GLY A 132 -6.12 7.81 8.93
C GLY A 132 -6.11 6.39 8.36
N PRO A 133 -5.24 6.11 7.37
CA PRO A 133 -5.00 4.75 6.91
C PRO A 133 -4.55 3.88 8.07
N ARG A 134 -5.27 2.78 8.25
CA ARG A 134 -4.79 1.70 9.09
C ARG A 134 -3.84 0.85 8.24
N PRO A 135 -2.64 0.51 8.75
CA PRO A 135 -1.93 -0.66 8.24
C PRO A 135 -2.92 -1.84 8.24
N GLY A 136 -3.09 -2.50 7.10
CA GLY A 136 -4.09 -3.55 6.89
C GLY A 136 -3.44 -4.88 6.58
#